data_AF-A0A4D4N0B0-F1
#
_entry.id   AF-A0A4D4N0B0-F1
#
_cell.length_a   1.000
_cell.length_b   1.000
_cell.length_c   1.000
_cell.angle_alpha   90.00
_cell.angle_beta   90.00
_cell.angle_gamma   90.00
#
_symmetry.space_group_name_H-M   'P 1'
#
loop_
_entity.id
_entity.type
_entity.pdbx_description
1 polymer ?
#
loop_
_entity_poly.entity_id
_entity_poly.type
_entity_poly.pdbx_seq_one_letter_code
_entity_poly.pdbx_strand_id
1 'polypeptide(L)'
;MPGGTPAAPGTQAGTGRRLIAAANETRQRTASTPGARTIRRELYQPRSRRLLDAVAQLDAGLDEAACRQLADRIRDEYTTTYDDVPLGFVARCYLGPPYVDHQLNLFQVIVKHFAPSQRMPDPFDGARMLARSGAYAYIEVYAGGLILPVLEDGTVVRP
;
A
#
# COMPACT_ATOMS: atom_id res chain seq x y z
N MET A 1 -39.51 -18.15 72.39
CA MET A 1 -39.25 -16.96 73.23
C MET A 1 -38.46 -15.94 72.42
N PRO A 2 -38.76 -14.65 72.62
CA PRO A 2 -38.70 -13.53 71.67
C PRO A 2 -37.25 -13.06 71.46
N GLY A 3 -36.87 -12.36 70.41
CA GLY A 3 -37.32 -11.02 70.01
C GLY A 3 -36.08 -10.12 70.00
N GLY A 4 -35.87 -9.35 68.93
CA GLY A 4 -34.70 -8.49 68.77
C GLY A 4 -34.81 -7.61 67.52
N THR A 5 -35.69 -6.62 67.55
CA THR A 5 -35.59 -5.34 66.80
C THR A 5 -34.67 -4.39 67.60
N PRO A 6 -34.18 -3.21 67.10
CA PRO A 6 -34.45 -2.51 65.84
C PRO A 6 -33.26 -1.74 65.18
N ALA A 7 -33.60 -1.00 64.12
CA ALA A 7 -33.16 0.35 63.76
C ALA A 7 -32.07 0.57 62.68
N ALA A 8 -32.55 1.10 61.56
CA ALA A 8 -31.89 1.92 60.52
C ALA A 8 -31.52 3.33 61.07
N PRO A 9 -31.08 4.39 60.32
CA PRO A 9 -31.03 4.57 58.84
C PRO A 9 -29.81 5.35 58.28
N GLY A 10 -29.81 5.58 56.96
CA GLY A 10 -28.89 6.49 56.25
C GLY A 10 -28.83 6.16 54.75
N THR A 11 -29.86 6.48 53.95
CA THR A 11 -30.07 7.77 53.25
C THR A 11 -29.29 7.90 51.94
N GLN A 12 -30.04 7.70 50.83
CA GLN A 12 -29.98 8.39 49.52
C GLN A 12 -28.73 8.21 48.64
N ALA A 13 -28.76 8.37 47.33
CA ALA A 13 -29.72 8.26 46.24
C ALA A 13 -28.86 8.51 45.00
N GLY A 14 -28.92 7.66 43.98
CA GLY A 14 -28.06 7.78 42.79
C GLY A 14 -28.66 7.09 41.58
N THR A 15 -29.58 7.80 40.94
CA THR A 15 -30.27 7.56 39.68
C THR A 15 -29.33 7.08 38.56
N GLY A 16 -29.69 6.06 37.80
CA GLY A 16 -28.89 5.69 36.62
C GLY A 16 -29.29 4.43 35.86
N ARG A 17 -30.56 4.35 35.44
CA ARG A 17 -31.09 3.34 34.50
C ARG A 17 -30.23 3.27 33.22
N ARG A 18 -29.70 2.10 32.86
CA ARG A 18 -29.34 1.78 31.47
C ARG A 18 -29.97 0.47 31.02
N LEU A 19 -30.51 0.59 29.81
CA LEU A 19 -31.37 -0.33 29.10
C LEU A 19 -30.57 -1.50 28.51
N ILE A 20 -31.27 -2.62 28.43
CA ILE A 20 -30.99 -3.85 27.69
C ILE A 20 -30.89 -3.65 26.17
N ALA A 21 -30.32 -4.68 25.50
CA ALA A 21 -30.31 -5.01 24.06
C ALA A 21 -29.13 -4.44 23.24
N ALA A 22 -28.48 -5.14 22.31
CA ALA A 22 -28.61 -6.51 21.80
C ALA A 22 -27.34 -6.90 21.00
N ALA A 23 -27.15 -8.22 20.85
CA ALA A 23 -26.49 -8.95 19.75
C ALA A 23 -25.24 -8.33 19.09
N ASN A 24 -24.08 -8.81 19.52
CA ASN A 24 -22.81 -8.62 18.80
C ASN A 24 -22.73 -9.65 17.65
N GLU A 25 -23.31 -9.33 16.50
CA GLU A 25 -23.14 -10.12 15.27
C GLU A 25 -21.71 -9.95 14.75
N THR A 26 -20.80 -10.79 15.25
CA THR A 26 -19.50 -11.00 14.62
C THR A 26 -19.74 -11.71 13.30
N ARG A 27 -19.94 -10.94 12.23
CA ARG A 27 -19.92 -11.43 10.85
C ARG A 27 -18.53 -11.98 10.58
N GLN A 28 -18.37 -13.29 10.78
CA GLN A 28 -17.19 -14.05 10.43
C GLN A 28 -16.94 -13.85 8.93
N ARG A 29 -16.01 -12.95 8.60
CA ARG A 29 -15.42 -12.87 7.27
C ARG A 29 -14.58 -14.13 7.13
N THR A 30 -15.12 -15.11 6.43
CA THR A 30 -14.35 -16.26 5.94
C THR A 30 -13.13 -15.71 5.21
N ALA A 31 -11.94 -16.03 5.71
CA ALA A 31 -10.71 -15.80 5.00
C ALA A 31 -10.76 -16.65 3.74
N SER A 32 -10.97 -16.01 2.59
CA SER A 32 -10.80 -16.66 1.30
C SER A 32 -9.35 -17.11 1.20
N THR A 33 -9.12 -18.42 1.16
CA THR A 33 -7.85 -19.00 0.71
C THR A 33 -7.46 -18.26 -0.58
N PRO A 34 -6.23 -17.73 -0.72
CA PRO A 34 -5.79 -17.15 -1.98
C PRO A 34 -5.78 -18.29 -3.01
N GLY A 35 -6.85 -18.41 -3.80
CA GLY A 35 -6.79 -19.16 -5.04
C GLY A 35 -5.67 -18.55 -5.87
N ALA A 36 -4.88 -19.39 -6.54
CA ALA A 36 -3.84 -18.94 -7.46
C ALA A 36 -4.45 -17.89 -8.40
N ARG A 37 -4.15 -16.61 -8.15
CA ARG A 37 -4.63 -15.52 -8.98
C ARG A 37 -3.93 -15.72 -10.31
N THR A 38 -4.66 -16.16 -11.34
CA THR A 38 -4.14 -16.18 -12.70
C THR A 38 -3.67 -14.77 -13.00
N ILE A 39 -2.35 -14.57 -13.07
CA ILE A 39 -1.79 -13.25 -13.36
C ILE A 39 -2.25 -12.88 -14.76
N ARG A 40 -2.95 -11.76 -14.85
CA ARG A 40 -3.55 -11.27 -16.10
C ARG A 40 -2.47 -10.91 -17.10
N ARG A 41 -2.69 -11.18 -18.38
CA ARG A 41 -1.69 -11.03 -19.44
C ARG A 41 -1.29 -9.56 -19.62
N GLU A 42 -2.24 -8.68 -19.37
CA GLU A 42 -2.18 -7.23 -19.44
C GLU A 42 -1.06 -6.66 -18.57
N LEU A 43 -0.81 -7.25 -17.40
CA LEU A 43 0.25 -6.84 -16.48
C LEU A 43 1.66 -6.97 -17.06
N TYR A 44 1.84 -7.85 -18.04
CA TYR A 44 3.11 -8.10 -18.72
C TYR A 44 3.28 -7.28 -20.01
N GLN A 45 2.32 -6.44 -20.35
CA GLN A 45 2.51 -5.50 -21.46
C GLN A 45 3.55 -4.45 -21.08
N PRO A 46 4.39 -4.02 -22.05
CA PRO A 46 5.30 -2.90 -21.82
C PRO A 46 4.58 -1.64 -21.33
N ARG A 47 5.23 -0.90 -20.44
CA ARG A 47 4.79 0.41 -19.98
C ARG A 47 4.80 1.39 -21.15
N SER A 48 3.65 2.03 -21.38
CA SER A 48 3.46 2.88 -22.55
C SER A 48 4.38 4.09 -22.48
N ARG A 49 4.80 4.63 -23.63
CA ARG A 49 5.55 5.90 -23.65
C ARG A 49 4.78 7.03 -22.99
N ARG A 50 3.45 7.06 -23.19
CA ARG A 50 2.58 8.04 -22.55
C ARG A 50 2.69 8.00 -21.03
N LEU A 51 2.77 6.81 -20.43
CA LEU A 51 2.94 6.63 -18.99
C LEU A 51 4.31 7.16 -18.53
N LEU A 52 5.37 6.79 -19.24
CA LEU A 52 6.74 7.21 -18.93
C LEU A 52 6.89 8.74 -19.06
N ASP A 53 6.36 9.31 -20.14
CA ASP A 53 6.35 10.76 -20.39
C ASP A 53 5.52 11.52 -19.34
N ALA A 54 4.41 10.93 -18.88
CA ALA A 54 3.58 11.52 -17.84
C ALA A 54 4.35 11.62 -16.52
N VAL A 55 5.12 10.60 -16.14
CA VAL A 55 5.99 10.66 -14.96
C VAL A 55 7.08 11.72 -15.12
N ALA A 56 7.70 11.81 -16.29
CA ALA A 56 8.74 12.81 -16.56
C ALA A 56 8.24 14.27 -16.43
N GLN A 57 6.94 14.52 -16.60
CA GLN A 57 6.35 15.86 -16.41
C GLN A 57 6.42 16.36 -14.95
N LEU A 58 6.64 15.48 -13.97
CA LEU A 58 6.78 15.89 -12.56
C LEU A 58 7.98 16.82 -12.33
N ASP A 59 9.05 16.62 -13.09
CA ASP A 59 10.27 17.42 -13.00
C ASP A 59 10.09 18.85 -13.56
N ALA A 60 8.96 19.13 -14.24
CA ALA A 60 8.66 20.43 -14.81
C ALA A 60 8.12 21.47 -13.81
N GLY A 61 7.97 21.11 -12.52
CA GLY A 61 7.45 22.03 -11.49
C GLY A 61 5.97 22.33 -11.67
N LEU A 62 5.12 21.31 -11.47
CA LEU A 62 3.67 21.39 -11.62
C LEU A 62 3.00 22.06 -10.41
N ASP A 63 1.91 22.80 -10.66
CA ASP A 63 1.01 23.25 -9.59
C ASP A 63 0.18 22.08 -9.02
N GLU A 64 -0.55 22.34 -7.93
CA GLU A 64 -1.31 21.30 -7.25
C GLU A 64 -2.44 20.69 -8.11
N ALA A 65 -3.09 21.49 -8.96
CA ALA A 65 -4.17 21.01 -9.82
C ALA A 65 -3.62 20.12 -10.95
N ALA A 66 -2.50 20.53 -11.55
CA ALA A 66 -1.77 19.75 -12.53
C ALA A 66 -1.21 18.45 -11.95
N CYS A 67 -0.70 18.49 -10.70
CA CYS A 67 -0.29 17.28 -9.97
C CYS A 67 -1.46 16.29 -9.81
N ARG A 68 -2.65 16.76 -9.43
CA ARG A 68 -3.83 15.89 -9.29
C ARG A 68 -4.28 15.30 -10.62
N GLN A 69 -4.35 16.11 -11.68
CA GLN A 69 -4.70 15.61 -13.01
C GLN A 69 -3.70 14.59 -13.54
N LEU A 70 -2.40 14.82 -13.30
CA LEU A 70 -1.37 13.85 -13.64
C LEU A 70 -1.52 12.55 -12.83
N ALA A 71 -1.82 12.68 -11.54
CA ALA A 71 -2.05 11.54 -10.67
C ALA A 71 -3.21 10.65 -11.15
N ASP A 72 -4.32 11.27 -11.52
CA ASP A 72 -5.49 10.56 -12.05
C ASP A 72 -5.17 9.90 -13.39
N ARG A 73 -4.48 10.59 -14.31
CA ARG A 73 -4.06 10.01 -15.59
C ARG A 73 -3.19 8.76 -15.44
N ILE A 74 -2.20 8.80 -14.54
CA ILE A 74 -1.31 7.67 -14.28
C ILE A 74 -2.11 6.49 -13.71
N ARG A 75 -2.98 6.74 -12.72
CA ARG A 75 -3.82 5.69 -12.13
C ARG A 75 -4.78 5.08 -13.16
N ASP A 76 -5.42 5.91 -13.97
CA ASP A 76 -6.34 5.48 -15.01
C ASP A 76 -5.62 4.64 -16.06
N GLU A 77 -4.41 5.03 -16.47
CA GLU A 77 -3.60 4.24 -17.39
C GLU A 77 -3.29 2.85 -16.84
N TYR A 78 -2.86 2.76 -15.57
CA TYR A 78 -2.63 1.46 -14.94
C TYR A 78 -3.90 0.61 -14.89
N THR A 79 -5.00 1.20 -14.46
CA THR A 79 -6.28 0.50 -14.30
C THR A 79 -6.82 0.02 -15.65
N THR A 80 -6.79 0.87 -16.67
CA THR A 80 -7.42 0.59 -17.97
C THR A 80 -6.57 -0.28 -18.89
N THR A 81 -5.24 -0.13 -18.84
CA THR A 81 -4.33 -0.81 -19.77
C THR A 81 -3.76 -2.09 -19.16
N TYR A 82 -3.48 -2.09 -17.86
CA TYR A 82 -2.78 -3.18 -17.16
C TYR A 82 -3.66 -3.91 -16.15
N ASP A 83 -4.89 -3.43 -15.93
CA ASP A 83 -5.95 -4.14 -15.20
C ASP A 83 -5.63 -4.40 -13.70
N ASP A 84 -4.62 -3.70 -13.18
CA ASP A 84 -4.26 -3.58 -11.77
C ASP A 84 -3.34 -2.36 -11.57
N VAL A 85 -3.31 -1.83 -10.36
CA VAL A 85 -2.49 -0.66 -9.99
C VAL A 85 -1.44 -1.09 -8.97
N PRO A 86 -0.14 -0.81 -9.19
CA PRO A 86 0.90 -1.07 -8.20
C PRO A 86 0.62 -0.35 -6.87
N LEU A 87 1.09 -0.92 -5.76
CA LEU A 87 1.15 -0.23 -4.48
C LEU A 87 2.23 0.86 -4.47
N GLY A 88 3.25 0.69 -5.30
CA GLY A 88 4.38 1.59 -5.49
C GLY A 88 5.54 0.84 -6.13
N PHE A 89 6.73 1.43 -6.07
CA PHE A 89 7.92 0.89 -6.71
C PHE A 89 9.10 0.80 -5.77
N VAL A 90 10.08 -0.03 -6.14
CA VAL A 90 11.41 -0.06 -5.53
C VAL A 90 12.45 0.11 -6.63
N ALA A 91 13.42 1.00 -6.43
CA ALA A 91 14.48 1.24 -7.39
C ALA A 91 15.83 1.47 -6.70
N ARG A 92 16.90 1.38 -7.48
CA ARG A 92 18.27 1.58 -7.01
C ARG A 92 18.43 3.01 -6.53
N CYS A 93 19.07 3.18 -5.36
CA CYS A 93 19.44 4.51 -4.90
C CYS A 93 20.81 4.90 -5.43
N TYR A 94 20.90 6.11 -6.00
CA TYR A 94 22.14 6.67 -6.55
C TYR A 94 22.73 7.82 -5.72
N LEU A 95 22.17 8.12 -4.53
CA LEU A 95 22.74 9.12 -3.60
C LEU A 95 24.10 8.70 -3.02
N GLY A 96 24.44 7.42 -3.13
CA GLY A 96 25.63 6.85 -2.51
C GLY A 96 25.42 6.44 -1.04
N PRO A 97 26.48 5.99 -0.36
CA PRO A 97 26.39 5.49 1.00
C PRO A 97 25.77 6.51 1.98
N PRO A 98 24.91 6.06 2.92
CA PRO A 98 24.61 4.66 3.24
C PRO A 98 23.47 4.04 2.42
N TYR A 99 22.88 4.77 1.47
CA TYR A 99 21.65 4.34 0.79
C TYR A 99 21.94 3.43 -0.41
N VAL A 100 21.13 2.38 -0.56
CA VAL A 100 21.28 1.38 -1.63
C VAL A 100 20.02 1.20 -2.48
N ASP A 101 18.85 1.45 -1.90
CA ASP A 101 17.56 1.40 -2.60
C ASP A 101 16.61 2.46 -2.03
N HIS A 102 15.54 2.76 -2.77
CA HIS A 102 14.46 3.60 -2.30
C HIS A 102 13.10 3.00 -2.66
N GLN A 103 12.10 3.35 -1.84
CA GLN A 103 10.71 3.15 -2.17
C GLN A 103 10.17 4.39 -2.87
N LEU A 104 9.43 4.18 -3.94
CA LEU A 104 8.75 5.22 -4.71
C LEU A 104 7.24 5.04 -4.61
N ASN A 105 6.51 6.15 -4.73
CA ASN A 105 5.07 6.09 -4.98
C ASN A 105 4.80 5.87 -6.48
N LEU A 106 3.51 5.83 -6.88
CA LEU A 106 3.08 5.65 -8.27
C LEU A 106 3.57 6.74 -9.24
N PHE A 107 4.00 7.87 -8.72
CA PHE A 107 4.53 9.00 -9.48
C PHE A 107 6.07 8.95 -9.57
N GLN A 108 6.68 7.84 -9.18
CA GLN A 108 8.13 7.69 -9.06
C GLN A 108 8.80 8.72 -8.13
N VAL A 109 8.03 9.37 -7.25
CA VAL A 109 8.56 10.25 -6.22
C VAL A 109 9.06 9.40 -5.07
N ILE A 110 10.27 9.71 -4.59
CA ILE A 110 10.90 9.00 -3.48
C ILE A 110 10.10 9.22 -2.20
N VAL A 111 9.58 8.12 -1.66
CA VAL A 111 8.94 8.09 -0.34
C VAL A 111 10.00 7.96 0.75
N LYS A 112 10.98 7.07 0.55
CA LYS A 112 12.03 6.82 1.53
C LYS A 112 13.25 6.16 0.92
N HIS A 113 14.43 6.61 1.35
CA HIS A 113 15.70 5.93 1.10
C HIS A 113 15.98 4.88 2.18
N PHE A 114 16.63 3.78 1.79
CA PHE A 114 16.99 2.73 2.71
C PHE A 114 18.47 2.33 2.59
N ALA A 115 19.09 2.16 3.74
CA ALA A 115 20.38 1.50 3.90
C ALA A 115 20.21 -0.05 3.90
N PRO A 116 21.29 -0.82 3.72
CA PRO A 116 21.22 -2.29 3.69
C PRO A 116 20.59 -2.92 4.93
N SER A 117 20.85 -2.34 6.11
CA SER A 117 20.39 -2.84 7.41
C SER A 117 18.95 -2.42 7.76
N GLN A 118 18.36 -1.47 7.03
CA GLN A 118 17.01 -1.00 7.30
C GLN A 118 15.99 -1.91 6.64
N ARG A 119 14.99 -2.39 7.38
CA ARG A 119 13.88 -3.17 6.82
C ARG A 119 12.97 -2.27 5.97
N MET A 120 12.65 -2.72 4.76
CA MET A 120 11.60 -2.12 3.93
C MET A 120 10.26 -2.77 4.31
N PRO A 121 9.13 -2.03 4.34
CA PRO A 121 7.85 -2.62 4.68
C PRO A 121 7.41 -3.67 3.66
N ASP A 122 6.76 -4.74 4.12
CA ASP A 122 6.07 -5.67 3.23
C ASP A 122 4.93 -4.96 2.49
N PRO A 123 4.67 -5.28 1.21
CA PRO A 123 5.33 -6.31 0.40
C PRO A 123 6.59 -5.83 -0.37
N PHE A 124 7.08 -4.63 -0.13
CA PHE A 124 8.17 -4.02 -0.93
C PHE A 124 9.55 -4.66 -0.68
N ASP A 125 9.78 -5.28 0.48
CA ASP A 125 11.07 -5.89 0.82
C ASP A 125 11.51 -6.97 -0.19
N GLY A 126 10.54 -7.71 -0.76
CA GLY A 126 10.81 -8.72 -1.78
C GLY A 126 11.42 -8.19 -3.08
N ALA A 127 11.27 -6.89 -3.37
CA ALA A 127 11.79 -6.26 -4.59
C ALA A 127 13.23 -5.74 -4.47
N ARG A 128 13.78 -5.68 -3.26
CA ARG A 128 15.04 -4.96 -3.00
C ARG A 128 16.24 -5.55 -3.70
N MET A 129 16.36 -6.88 -3.72
CA MET A 129 17.49 -7.53 -4.38
C MET A 129 17.49 -7.28 -5.89
N LEU A 130 16.30 -7.24 -6.51
CA LEU A 130 16.15 -6.90 -7.92
C LEU A 130 16.53 -5.44 -8.17
N ALA A 131 16.04 -4.50 -7.34
CA ALA A 131 16.42 -3.10 -7.44
C ALA A 131 17.94 -2.88 -7.31
N ARG A 132 18.59 -3.56 -6.35
CA ARG A 132 20.05 -3.47 -6.12
C ARG A 132 20.90 -4.03 -7.24
N SER A 133 20.37 -4.94 -8.06
CA SER A 133 21.08 -5.47 -9.22
C SER A 133 21.46 -4.37 -10.22
N GLY A 134 20.68 -3.29 -10.27
CA GLY A 134 20.84 -2.22 -11.26
C GLY A 134 20.46 -2.61 -12.69
N ALA A 135 19.87 -3.78 -12.90
CA ALA A 135 19.46 -4.26 -14.23
C ALA A 135 18.10 -3.69 -14.69
N TYR A 136 17.37 -3.03 -13.79
CA TYR A 136 16.01 -2.55 -14.01
C TYR A 136 15.91 -1.08 -13.66
N ALA A 137 15.04 -0.35 -14.37
CA ALA A 137 14.74 1.04 -14.06
C ALA A 137 14.04 1.13 -12.69
N TYR A 138 13.05 0.27 -12.47
CA TYR A 138 12.34 0.12 -11.21
C TYR A 138 11.62 -1.23 -11.15
N ILE A 139 11.18 -1.59 -9.96
CA ILE A 139 10.44 -2.82 -9.69
C ILE A 139 9.05 -2.44 -9.18
N GLU A 140 8.01 -2.92 -9.84
CA GLU A 140 6.63 -2.70 -9.44
C GLU A 140 6.19 -3.75 -8.43
N VAL A 141 5.50 -3.29 -7.39
CA VAL A 141 5.01 -4.14 -6.30
C VAL A 141 3.50 -4.00 -6.21
N TYR A 142 2.80 -5.12 -6.37
CA TYR A 142 1.34 -5.17 -6.38
C TYR A 142 0.77 -5.78 -5.10
N ALA A 143 -0.51 -5.50 -4.86
CA ALA A 143 -1.28 -6.21 -3.85
C ALA A 143 -1.23 -7.72 -4.12
N GLY A 144 -1.05 -8.52 -3.07
CA GLY A 144 -0.87 -9.97 -3.18
C GLY A 144 0.57 -10.43 -3.47
N GLY A 145 1.56 -9.53 -3.45
CA GLY A 145 2.99 -9.88 -3.49
C GLY A 145 3.54 -10.14 -4.89
N LEU A 146 2.78 -9.84 -5.95
CA LEU A 146 3.32 -9.87 -7.31
C LEU A 146 4.36 -8.76 -7.48
N ILE A 147 5.51 -9.13 -8.01
CA ILE A 147 6.65 -8.24 -8.27
C ILE A 147 6.99 -8.30 -9.76
N LEU A 148 7.02 -7.14 -10.42
CA LEU A 148 7.29 -7.02 -11.86
C LEU A 148 8.47 -6.05 -12.10
N PRO A 149 9.65 -6.55 -12.52
CA PRO A 149 10.75 -5.70 -12.93
C PRO A 149 10.47 -5.01 -14.25
N VAL A 150 10.85 -3.73 -14.36
CA VAL A 150 10.64 -2.92 -15.57
C VAL A 150 11.97 -2.36 -16.06
N LEU A 151 12.26 -2.54 -17.35
CA LEU A 151 13.43 -1.99 -18.03
C LEU A 151 13.22 -0.51 -18.40
N GLU A 152 14.29 0.19 -18.77
CA GLU A 152 14.23 1.61 -19.16
C GLU A 152 13.33 1.88 -20.37
N ASP A 153 13.17 0.90 -21.27
CA ASP A 153 12.28 0.99 -22.42
C ASP A 153 10.81 0.68 -22.09
N GLY A 154 10.51 0.40 -20.82
CA GLY A 154 9.18 0.03 -20.33
C GLY A 154 8.88 -1.47 -20.41
N THR A 155 9.78 -2.31 -20.95
CA THR A 155 9.56 -3.75 -21.02
C THR A 155 9.43 -4.36 -19.62
N VAL A 156 8.38 -5.15 -19.41
CA VAL A 156 8.14 -5.87 -18.17
C VAL A 156 8.79 -7.26 -18.25
N VAL A 157 9.66 -7.58 -17.30
CA VAL A 157 10.30 -8.91 -17.23
C VAL A 157 9.39 -9.86 -16.48
N ARG A 158 9.04 -10.97 -17.14
CA ARG A 158 8.22 -12.03 -16.55
C ARG A 158 9.07 -12.85 -15.56
N PRO A 159 8.57 -13.13 -14.34
CA PRO A 159 9.22 -14.03 -13.40
C PRO A 159 9.25 -15.49 -13.89
#